data_AF-A0A453FMN0-F1
#
_entry.id   AF-A0A453FMN0-F1
#
_cell.length_a   1.000
_cell.length_b   1.000
_cell.length_c   1.000
_cell.angle_alpha   90.00
_cell.angle_beta   90.00
_cell.angle_gamma   90.00
#
_symmetry.space_group_name_H-M   'P 1'
#
loop_
_entity.id
_entity.type
_entity.pdbx_description
1 polymer ?
#
loop_
_entity_poly.entity_id
_entity_poly.type
_entity_poly.pdbx_seq_one_letter_code
_entity_poly.pdbx_strand_id
1 'polypeptide(L)'
;QSYLWNHAASMRAGMYGLSGVIEGDLVYKKECPGEGTVTDASENNDDHTNASEMDIFAETLPEETIQSVKIADSEDLLKAVYTLEDVVLPLPGSETLFPGNEVAGIYHEIANKDGISLTESIHGVKEFSITSMKGGYRRVLQRPIDCEWGVT
;
A
#
# COMPACT_ATOMS: atom_id res chain seq x y z
N GLN A 1 3.94 7.92 -7.67
CA GLN A 1 3.26 7.26 -6.52
C GLN A 1 4.10 7.27 -5.26
N SER A 2 5.34 6.76 -5.28
CA SER A 2 6.21 6.67 -4.09
C SER A 2 6.48 8.00 -3.39
N TYR A 3 6.59 9.11 -4.14
CA TYR A 3 6.73 10.45 -3.57
C TYR A 3 5.56 10.83 -2.64
N LEU A 4 4.32 10.65 -3.11
CA LEU A 4 3.12 10.89 -2.30
C LEU A 4 3.09 9.99 -1.06
N TRP A 5 3.43 8.71 -1.24
CA TRP A 5 3.49 7.75 -0.14
C TRP A 5 4.53 8.14 0.92
N ASN A 6 5.74 8.55 0.53
CA ASN A 6 6.80 8.96 1.46
C ASN A 6 6.36 10.15 2.31
N HIS A 7 5.69 11.13 1.71
CA HIS A 7 5.16 12.28 2.43
C HIS A 7 4.04 11.88 3.39
N ALA A 8 3.10 11.04 2.95
CA ALA A 8 2.03 10.53 3.81
C ALA A 8 2.57 9.69 4.97
N ALA A 9 3.55 8.82 4.72
CA ALA A 9 4.21 8.02 5.75
C ALA A 9 4.93 8.90 6.78
N SER A 10 5.65 9.91 6.32
CA SER A 10 6.34 10.87 7.19
C SER A 10 5.34 11.67 8.04
N MET A 11 4.23 12.11 7.45
CA MET A 11 3.16 12.80 8.17
C MET A 11 2.51 11.88 9.22
N ARG A 12 2.13 10.66 8.85
CA ARG A 12 1.53 9.68 9.76
C ARG A 12 2.44 9.39 10.95
N ALA A 13 3.74 9.24 10.69
CA ALA A 13 4.74 9.05 11.74
C ALA A 13 4.90 10.32 12.61
N GLY A 14 4.86 11.51 12.03
CA GLY A 14 4.94 12.77 12.76
C GLY A 14 3.72 13.05 13.65
N MET A 15 2.51 12.73 13.17
CA MET A 15 1.27 13.03 13.86
C MET A 15 0.95 12.07 15.00
N TYR A 16 1.05 10.76 14.77
CA TYR A 16 0.67 9.76 15.79
C TYR A 16 1.82 8.88 16.27
N GLY A 17 3.02 9.05 15.72
CA GLY A 17 4.22 8.35 16.19
C GLY A 17 4.06 6.83 16.16
N LEU A 18 4.54 6.20 17.24
CA LEU A 18 4.46 4.75 17.48
C LEU A 18 3.23 4.36 18.32
N SER A 19 2.18 5.19 18.36
CA SER A 19 0.99 4.98 19.20
C SER A 19 0.11 3.79 18.77
N GLY A 20 0.63 2.89 17.95
CA GLY A 20 -0.10 1.76 17.36
C GLY A 20 -0.98 2.19 16.19
N VAL A 21 -1.98 1.35 15.92
CA VAL A 21 -3.05 1.60 14.95
C VAL A 21 -3.98 2.67 15.51
N ILE A 22 -4.42 3.60 14.67
CA ILE A 22 -5.38 4.66 15.02
C ILE A 22 -6.64 4.50 14.19
N GLU A 23 -7.77 4.99 14.68
CA GLU A 23 -9.02 5.00 13.92
C GLU A 23 -8.82 5.72 12.58
N GLY A 24 -9.32 5.12 11.51
CA GLY A 24 -9.13 5.62 10.16
C GLY A 24 -7.82 5.15 9.49
N ASP A 25 -6.88 4.52 10.18
CA ASP A 25 -5.72 3.91 9.52
C ASP A 25 -6.16 2.78 8.58
N LEU A 26 -5.46 2.60 7.46
CA LEU A 26 -5.65 1.41 6.63
C LEU A 26 -4.81 0.27 7.19
N VAL A 27 -5.44 -0.88 7.37
CA VAL A 27 -4.79 -2.11 7.85
C VAL A 27 -4.94 -3.22 6.83
N TYR A 28 -3.89 -4.03 6.67
CA TYR A 28 -3.96 -5.25 5.86
C TYR A 28 -4.81 -6.30 6.58
N LYS A 29 -5.78 -6.89 5.86
CA LYS A 29 -6.55 -8.02 6.37
C LYS A 29 -5.66 -9.26 6.37
N LYS A 30 -5.15 -9.61 7.54
CA LYS A 30 -4.53 -10.91 7.75
C LYS A 30 -5.63 -11.95 7.68
N GLU A 31 -5.60 -12.83 6.68
CA GLU A 31 -6.48 -14.01 6.68
C GLU A 31 -6.22 -14.77 7.98
N CYS A 32 -7.24 -14.88 8.83
CA CYS A 32 -7.18 -15.76 9.99
C CYS A 32 -6.93 -17.17 9.45
N PRO A 33 -5.86 -17.88 9.87
CA PRO A 33 -5.68 -19.28 9.51
C PRO A 33 -6.72 -20.10 10.28
N GLY A 34 -7.93 -20.15 9.76
CA GLY A 34 -9.09 -20.68 10.49
C GLY A 34 -10.45 -20.41 9.87
N GLU A 35 -10.56 -20.26 8.55
CA GLU A 35 -11.82 -20.49 7.83
C GLU A 35 -11.52 -20.77 6.36
N GLY A 36 -11.31 -22.06 6.05
CA GLY A 36 -11.18 -22.51 4.68
C GLY A 36 -12.52 -22.34 3.96
N THR A 37 -12.58 -21.41 3.01
CA THR A 37 -13.61 -21.43 1.98
C THR A 37 -12.93 -21.60 0.63
N VAL A 38 -13.04 -22.83 0.13
CA VAL A 38 -12.61 -23.24 -1.20
C VAL A 38 -13.59 -22.67 -2.22
N THR A 39 -13.14 -21.74 -3.06
CA THR A 39 -13.77 -21.33 -4.34
C THR A 39 -12.78 -20.40 -5.03
N ASP A 40 -12.44 -20.48 -6.31
CA ASP A 40 -12.70 -21.43 -7.38
C ASP A 40 -11.61 -21.15 -8.43
N ALA A 41 -11.20 -22.18 -9.16
CA ALA A 41 -10.17 -22.08 -10.18
C ALA A 41 -10.68 -21.27 -11.38
N SER A 42 -9.89 -20.28 -11.83
CA SER A 42 -10.00 -19.76 -13.19
C SER A 42 -8.65 -19.91 -13.86
N GLU A 43 -8.50 -21.03 -14.55
CA GLU A 43 -7.49 -21.23 -15.58
C GLU A 43 -7.72 -20.25 -16.72
N ASN A 44 -6.66 -19.62 -17.22
CA ASN A 44 -6.55 -19.20 -18.62
C ASN A 44 -5.05 -19.09 -18.98
N ASN A 45 -4.56 -20.14 -19.64
CA ASN A 45 -3.44 -20.09 -20.59
C ASN A 45 -3.95 -19.30 -21.83
N ASP A 46 -3.18 -18.67 -22.70
CA ASP A 46 -1.78 -18.81 -23.08
C ASP A 46 -1.39 -17.64 -24.02
N ASP A 47 -0.08 -17.55 -24.29
CA ASP A 47 0.57 -17.12 -25.54
C ASP A 47 1.31 -15.77 -25.63
N HIS A 48 2.48 -15.92 -26.24
CA HIS A 48 3.75 -15.23 -26.17
C HIS A 48 3.86 -13.94 -27.00
N THR A 49 4.81 -13.06 -26.68
CA THR A 49 5.83 -12.55 -27.63
C THR A 49 7.06 -11.98 -26.88
N ASN A 50 8.25 -12.45 -27.26
CA ASN A 50 9.58 -12.12 -26.71
C ASN A 50 10.13 -10.75 -27.17
N ALA A 51 10.90 -10.06 -26.31
CA ALA A 51 12.17 -9.38 -26.68
C ALA A 51 12.96 -8.85 -25.45
N SER A 52 14.07 -9.53 -25.13
CA SER A 52 15.43 -9.06 -24.72
C SER A 52 15.57 -7.80 -23.84
N GLU A 53 15.89 -7.97 -22.54
CA GLU A 53 17.21 -7.84 -21.87
C GLU A 53 17.44 -6.49 -21.15
N MET A 54 17.40 -6.51 -19.81
CA MET A 54 18.51 -6.03 -18.96
C MET A 54 18.28 -6.52 -17.53
N ASP A 55 19.22 -7.35 -17.08
CA ASP A 55 19.31 -7.98 -15.77
C ASP A 55 19.57 -6.94 -14.67
N ILE A 56 18.57 -6.72 -13.80
CA ILE A 56 18.78 -6.27 -12.43
C ILE A 56 18.06 -7.27 -11.54
N PHE A 57 18.74 -8.39 -11.27
CA PHE A 57 18.38 -9.32 -10.22
C PHE A 57 18.57 -8.64 -8.85
N ALA A 58 17.61 -7.81 -8.45
CA ALA A 58 17.34 -7.62 -7.05
C ALA A 58 16.50 -8.83 -6.64
N GLU A 59 17.07 -9.77 -5.87
CA GLU A 59 16.29 -10.74 -5.10
C GLU A 59 15.50 -9.97 -4.04
N THR A 60 14.49 -9.23 -4.48
CA THR A 60 13.42 -8.77 -3.61
C THR A 60 12.56 -9.99 -3.35
N LEU A 61 12.52 -10.41 -2.09
CA LEU A 61 11.46 -11.29 -1.57
C LEU A 61 10.12 -10.86 -2.19
N PRO A 62 9.23 -11.80 -2.54
CA PRO A 62 7.97 -11.46 -3.22
C PRO A 62 7.31 -10.31 -2.47
N GLU A 63 7.15 -9.17 -3.16
CA GLU A 63 6.39 -8.05 -2.66
C GLU A 63 5.01 -8.61 -2.37
N GLU A 64 4.69 -8.87 -1.10
CA GLU A 64 3.39 -9.39 -0.72
C GLU A 64 2.38 -8.40 -1.27
N THR A 65 1.72 -8.77 -2.36
CA THR A 65 0.75 -7.89 -2.99
C THR A 65 -0.41 -7.78 -2.01
N ILE A 66 -0.45 -6.68 -1.27
CA ILE A 66 -1.48 -6.39 -0.28
C ILE A 66 -2.77 -6.15 -1.05
N GLN A 67 -3.54 -7.21 -1.29
CA GLN A 67 -4.78 -7.14 -2.08
C GLN A 67 -5.99 -6.73 -1.24
N SER A 68 -5.97 -7.02 0.07
CA SER A 68 -7.13 -6.85 0.95
C SER A 68 -6.80 -5.90 2.11
N VAL A 69 -7.35 -4.69 2.06
CA VAL A 69 -7.24 -3.70 3.13
C VAL A 69 -8.59 -3.35 3.74
N LYS A 70 -8.58 -2.85 4.98
CA LYS A 70 -9.75 -2.30 5.70
C LYS A 70 -9.36 -0.97 6.35
N ILE A 71 -10.31 -0.06 6.51
CA ILE A 71 -10.16 1.11 7.40
C ILE A 71 -10.43 0.63 8.84
N ALA A 72 -9.43 0.78 9.72
CA ALA A 72 -9.54 0.44 11.13
C ALA A 72 -10.62 1.28 11.81
N ASP A 73 -11.55 0.62 12.47
CA ASP A 73 -12.63 1.25 13.22
C ASP A 73 -12.38 1.17 14.73
N SER A 74 -13.16 1.92 15.52
CA SER A 74 -13.16 1.88 16.98
C SER A 74 -13.25 0.46 17.57
N GLU A 75 -13.96 -0.48 16.94
CA GLU A 75 -14.13 -1.84 17.45
C GLU A 75 -12.84 -2.66 17.29
N ASP A 76 -12.16 -2.54 16.16
CA ASP A 76 -10.87 -3.18 15.90
C ASP A 76 -9.78 -2.72 16.89
N LEU A 77 -9.80 -1.43 17.23
CA LEU A 77 -8.90 -0.82 18.22
C LEU A 77 -9.15 -1.37 19.62
N LEU A 78 -10.41 -1.49 20.02
CA LEU A 78 -10.79 -2.06 21.32
C LEU A 78 -10.41 -3.54 21.44
N LYS A 79 -10.51 -4.29 20.32
CA LYS A 79 -10.11 -5.70 20.25
C LYS A 79 -8.60 -5.90 20.09
N ALA A 80 -7.84 -4.84 19.79
CA ALA A 80 -6.39 -4.87 19.55
C ALA A 80 -5.97 -5.95 18.53
N VAL A 81 -6.76 -6.13 17.45
CA VAL A 81 -6.54 -7.18 16.43
C VAL A 81 -5.32 -6.87 15.55
N TYR A 82 -5.03 -5.58 15.37
CA TYR A 82 -3.99 -5.09 14.47
C TYR A 82 -2.87 -4.40 15.24
N THR A 83 -1.67 -4.49 14.68
CA THR A 83 -0.47 -3.84 15.20
C THR A 83 0.03 -2.79 14.22
N LEU A 84 1.01 -1.99 14.63
CA LEU A 84 1.62 -0.97 13.77
C LEU A 84 2.24 -1.57 12.49
N GLU A 85 2.66 -2.83 12.51
CA GLU A 85 3.21 -3.54 11.35
C GLU A 85 2.15 -3.83 10.28
N ASP A 86 0.88 -3.88 10.67
CA ASP A 86 -0.25 -4.14 9.78
C ASP A 86 -0.76 -2.86 9.10
N VAL A 87 -0.29 -1.68 9.55
CA VAL A 87 -0.68 -0.39 8.99
C VAL A 87 -0.03 -0.19 7.62
N VAL A 88 -0.87 0.10 6.64
CA VAL A 88 -0.49 0.34 5.25
C VAL A 88 -0.92 1.72 4.81
N LEU A 89 -0.21 2.25 3.82
CA LEU A 89 -0.58 3.49 3.14
C LEU A 89 -0.68 3.26 1.63
N PRO A 90 -1.60 3.97 0.96
CA PRO A 90 -1.86 3.78 -0.45
C PRO A 90 -0.74 4.33 -1.33
N LEU A 91 -0.48 3.60 -2.41
CA LEU A 91 0.15 4.08 -3.64
C LEU A 91 -0.99 4.49 -4.58
N PRO A 92 -1.26 5.80 -4.75
CA PRO A 92 -2.46 6.27 -5.43
C PRO A 92 -2.63 5.69 -6.83
N GLY A 93 -3.83 5.24 -7.17
CA GLY A 93 -4.23 4.73 -8.47
C GLY A 93 -5.75 4.66 -8.58
N SER A 94 -6.27 4.06 -9.65
CA SER A 94 -7.70 4.03 -9.96
C SER A 94 -8.56 3.24 -8.96
N GLU A 95 -7.99 2.22 -8.29
CA GLU A 95 -8.69 1.29 -7.41
C GLU A 95 -8.22 1.41 -5.95
N THR A 96 -7.63 2.55 -5.59
CA THR A 96 -6.97 2.71 -4.28
C THR A 96 -7.86 3.39 -3.24
N LEU A 97 -7.92 2.81 -2.05
CA LEU A 97 -8.58 3.40 -0.88
C LEU A 97 -7.61 4.32 -0.13
N PHE A 98 -8.12 5.45 0.34
CA PHE A 98 -7.37 6.36 1.21
C PHE A 98 -7.73 6.13 2.68
N PRO A 99 -6.82 6.47 3.61
CA PRO A 99 -7.12 6.43 5.05
C PRO A 99 -8.35 7.27 5.40
N GLY A 100 -9.08 6.87 6.44
CA GLY A 100 -10.21 7.60 7.00
C GLY A 100 -9.81 8.71 7.98
N ASN A 101 -8.53 9.03 8.11
CA ASN A 101 -8.00 10.03 9.04
C ASN A 101 -7.33 11.20 8.30
N GLU A 102 -6.74 12.14 9.06
CA GLU A 102 -6.13 13.35 8.51
C GLU A 102 -5.02 13.10 7.48
N VAL A 103 -4.40 11.90 7.50
CA VAL A 103 -3.33 11.54 6.56
C VAL A 103 -3.83 11.49 5.12
N ALA A 104 -5.12 11.24 4.86
CA ALA A 104 -5.63 11.29 3.49
C ALA A 104 -5.50 12.68 2.83
N GLY A 105 -5.55 13.75 3.63
CA GLY A 105 -5.48 15.13 3.14
C GLY A 105 -4.17 15.44 2.40
N ILE A 106 -3.04 14.88 2.84
CA ILE A 106 -1.72 15.19 2.27
C ILE A 106 -1.57 14.69 0.83
N TYR A 107 -2.28 13.61 0.47
CA TYR A 107 -2.26 13.09 -0.89
C TYR A 107 -2.82 14.12 -1.86
N HIS A 108 -3.97 14.69 -1.54
CA HIS A 108 -4.61 15.71 -2.36
C HIS A 108 -3.83 17.02 -2.32
N GLU A 109 -3.31 17.43 -1.17
CA GLU A 109 -2.54 18.68 -1.05
C GLU A 109 -1.29 18.68 -1.94
N ILE A 110 -0.47 17.62 -1.85
CA ILE A 110 0.77 17.52 -2.63
C ILE A 110 0.46 17.33 -4.12
N ALA A 111 -0.49 16.47 -4.46
CA ALA A 111 -0.85 16.24 -5.86
C ALA A 111 -1.37 17.54 -6.51
N ASN A 112 -2.25 18.28 -5.83
CA ASN A 112 -2.79 19.54 -6.35
C ASN A 112 -1.70 20.63 -6.47
N LYS A 113 -0.74 20.67 -5.55
CA LYS A 113 0.39 21.61 -5.62
C LYS A 113 1.22 21.41 -6.90
N ASP A 114 1.35 20.17 -7.35
CA ASP A 114 2.08 19.82 -8.56
C ASP A 114 1.17 19.77 -9.81
N GLY A 115 -0.11 20.17 -9.68
CA GLY A 115 -1.08 20.17 -10.78
C GLY A 115 -1.55 18.78 -11.22
N ILE A 116 -1.40 17.78 -10.37
CA ILE A 116 -1.79 16.39 -10.63
C ILE A 116 -3.12 16.11 -9.95
N SER A 117 -4.13 15.68 -10.72
CA SER A 117 -5.37 15.15 -10.15
C SER A 117 -5.23 13.65 -9.88
N LEU A 118 -5.61 13.23 -8.66
CA LEU A 118 -5.65 11.82 -8.27
C LEU A 118 -6.93 11.11 -8.74
N THR A 119 -7.95 11.87 -9.14
CA THR A 119 -9.26 11.36 -9.55
C THR A 119 -9.50 11.46 -11.05
N GLU A 120 -8.82 12.39 -11.72
CA GLU A 120 -9.05 12.71 -13.13
C GLU A 120 -7.76 12.70 -13.94
N SER A 121 -7.84 12.21 -15.18
CA SER A 121 -6.71 12.30 -16.12
C SER A 121 -6.72 13.67 -16.79
N ILE A 122 -5.85 14.57 -16.34
CA ILE A 122 -5.67 15.90 -16.96
C ILE A 122 -4.82 15.79 -18.24
N HIS A 123 -4.01 14.74 -18.37
CA HIS A 123 -3.12 14.56 -19.51
C HIS A 123 -3.83 13.86 -20.69
N GLY A 124 -3.51 14.29 -21.91
CA GLY A 124 -4.03 13.70 -23.15
C GLY A 124 -3.50 12.28 -23.44
N VAL A 125 -2.42 11.88 -22.77
CA VAL A 125 -1.88 10.51 -22.84
C VAL A 125 -2.21 9.80 -21.53
N LYS A 126 -3.23 8.95 -21.58
CA LYS A 126 -3.81 8.28 -20.40
C LYS A 126 -2.76 7.45 -19.66
N GLU A 127 -1.79 6.85 -20.34
CA GLU A 127 -0.78 5.97 -19.75
C GLU A 127 0.06 6.62 -18.64
N PHE A 128 0.32 7.93 -18.73
CA PHE A 128 1.08 8.67 -17.70
C PHE A 128 0.23 9.21 -16.54
N SER A 129 -1.08 9.03 -16.59
CA SER A 129 -1.97 9.45 -15.52
C SER A 129 -1.89 8.49 -14.33
N ILE A 130 -1.94 9.01 -13.10
CA ILE A 130 -2.08 8.17 -11.89
C ILE A 130 -3.32 7.27 -11.97
N THR A 131 -4.37 7.74 -12.65
CA THR A 131 -5.62 7.00 -12.84
C THR A 131 -5.55 5.86 -13.88
N SER A 132 -4.42 5.69 -14.58
CA SER A 132 -4.23 4.57 -15.52
C SER A 132 -3.74 3.29 -14.86
N MET A 133 -3.15 3.41 -13.67
CA MET A 133 -2.63 2.30 -12.89
C MET A 133 -3.61 2.01 -11.76
N LYS A 134 -3.77 0.73 -11.38
CA LYS A 134 -4.66 0.34 -10.28
C LYS A 134 -4.27 0.98 -8.94
N GLY A 135 -2.97 1.22 -8.76
CA GLY A 135 -2.37 1.60 -7.48
C GLY A 135 -2.08 0.37 -6.63
N GLY A 136 -1.88 0.57 -5.33
CA GLY A 136 -1.55 -0.51 -4.41
C GLY A 136 -1.42 -0.02 -2.98
N TYR A 137 -0.91 -0.87 -2.10
CA TYR A 137 -0.70 -0.55 -0.69
C TYR A 137 0.69 -1.00 -0.26
N ARG A 138 1.31 -0.21 0.61
CA ARG A 138 2.64 -0.48 1.16
C ARG A 138 2.63 -0.26 2.66
N ARG A 139 3.21 -1.21 3.41
CA ARG A 139 3.34 -1.15 4.88
C ARG A 139 4.18 0.07 5.29
N VAL A 140 3.73 0.77 6.32
CA VAL A 140 4.44 1.94 6.88
C VAL A 140 5.71 1.50 7.61
N LEU A 141 5.64 0.39 8.33
CA LEU A 141 6.75 -0.19 9.06
C LEU A 141 7.06 -1.59 8.53
N GLN A 142 8.35 -1.88 8.35
CA GLN A 142 8.82 -3.18 7.92
C GLN A 142 9.83 -3.69 8.93
N ARG A 143 9.55 -4.87 9.51
CA ARG A 143 10.42 -5.50 10.51
C ARG A 143 11.33 -6.52 9.82
N PRO A 144 12.66 -6.34 9.87
CA PRO A 144 13.60 -7.38 9.45
C PRO A 144 13.43 -8.64 10.31
N ILE A 145 13.57 -9.82 9.70
CA ILE A 145 13.43 -11.11 10.38
C ILE A 145 14.76 -11.54 10.99
N ASP A 146 15.81 -11.61 10.16
CA ASP A 146 17.14 -12.10 10.55
C ASP A 146 18.18 -10.99 10.39
N CYS A 147 18.31 -10.12 11.41
CA CYS A 147 19.27 -9.02 11.42
C CYS A 147 20.44 -9.33 12.35
N GLU A 148 21.60 -9.63 11.77
CA GLU A 148 22.85 -9.89 12.48
C GLU A 148 23.88 -8.77 12.22
N TRP A 149 24.58 -8.31 13.26
CA TRP A 149 25.67 -7.35 13.13
C TRP A 149 26.79 -7.66 14.13
N GLY A 150 28.04 -7.37 13.77
CA GLY A 150 29.21 -7.61 14.60
C GLY A 150 30.20 -6.46 14.53
N VAL A 151 30.81 -6.12 15.67
CA VAL A 151 31.95 -5.20 15.74
C VAL A 151 33.19 -6.06 15.85
N THR A 152 34.04 -6.03 14.81
CA THR A 152 35.38 -6.65 14.85
C THR A 152 36.37 -5.68 15.48
#